data_AF-A0A957BAQ7-F1
#
_entry.id   AF-A0A957BAQ7-F1
#
_cell.length_a   1.000
_cell.length_b   1.000
_cell.length_c   1.000
_cell.angle_alpha   90.00
_cell.angle_beta   90.00
_cell.angle_gamma   90.00
#
_symmetry.space_group_name_H-M   'P 1'
#
loop_
_entity.id
_entity.type
_entity.pdbx_description
1 polymer ?
#
loop_
_entity_poly.entity_id
_entity_poly.type
_entity_poly.pdbx_seq_one_letter_code
_entity_poly.pdbx_strand_id
1 'polypeptide(L)'
;MSKAIRILVLLFILFLIAGGLLAVGIFVLSDGNPVRWVQTELIRLSLSGRQEDLARSVGSDTTDLRFTIDVGDAPRTVAENLYAQNLILDKDLFVDYLRLEGLDT
;
A
#
# COMPACT_ATOMS: atom_id res chain seq x y z
N MET A 1 -34.68 16.18 -33.23
CA MET A 1 -33.57 16.37 -32.27
C MET A 1 -32.60 17.40 -32.82
N SER A 2 -32.30 18.46 -32.07
CA SER A 2 -31.29 19.44 -32.46
C SER A 2 -29.89 18.79 -32.46
N LYS A 3 -28.97 19.33 -33.27
CA LYS A 3 -27.58 18.83 -33.36
C LYS A 3 -26.90 18.80 -31.98
N ALA A 4 -27.21 19.78 -31.12
CA ALA A 4 -26.71 19.86 -29.75
C ALA A 4 -27.12 18.68 -28.86
N ILE A 5 -28.39 18.26 -28.94
CA ILE A 5 -28.88 17.11 -28.15
C ILE A 5 -28.17 15.81 -28.56
N ARG A 6 -27.92 15.62 -29.87
CA ARG A 6 -27.17 14.43 -30.35
C ARG A 6 -25.73 14.41 -29.84
N ILE A 7 -25.06 15.56 -29.82
CA ILE A 7 -23.68 15.67 -29.30
C ILE A 7 -23.65 15.36 -27.80
N LEU A 8 -24.60 15.91 -27.02
CA LEU A 8 -24.69 15.63 -25.59
C LEU A 8 -24.90 14.14 -25.29
N VAL A 9 -25.78 13.48 -26.06
CA VAL A 9 -26.02 12.03 -25.92
C VAL A 9 -24.77 11.23 -26.28
N LEU A 10 -24.05 11.60 -27.34
CA LEU A 10 -22.81 10.92 -27.73
C LEU A 10 -21.71 11.09 -26.68
N LEU A 11 -21.56 12.30 -26.12
CA LEU A 11 -20.60 12.55 -25.04
C LEU A 11 -20.94 11.76 -23.78
N PHE A 12 -22.22 11.66 -23.44
CA PHE A 12 -22.68 10.86 -22.31
C PHE A 12 -22.40 9.36 -22.52
N ILE A 13 -22.69 8.83 -23.71
CA ILE A 13 -22.38 7.43 -24.05
C ILE A 13 -20.86 7.18 -24.01
N LEU A 14 -20.06 8.10 -24.56
CA LEU A 14 -18.60 8.00 -24.53
C LEU A 14 -18.09 7.99 -23.08
N PHE A 15 -18.63 8.85 -22.23
CA PHE A 15 -18.30 8.89 -20.81
C PHE A 15 -18.63 7.57 -20.10
N LEU A 16 -19.80 6.98 -20.37
CA LEU A 16 -20.18 5.69 -19.80
C LEU A 16 -19.26 4.56 -20.27
N ILE A 17 -18.89 4.52 -21.55
CA ILE A 17 -17.97 3.52 -22.09
C ILE A 17 -16.58 3.68 -21.45
N ALA A 18 -16.06 4.91 -21.39
CA ALA A 18 -14.77 5.19 -20.77
C ALA A 18 -14.76 4.83 -19.28
N GLY A 19 -15.81 5.21 -18.54
CA GLY A 19 -15.97 4.87 -17.13
C GLY A 19 -16.07 3.36 -16.89
N GLY A 20 -16.83 2.64 -17.74
CA GLY A 20 -16.95 1.19 -17.68
C GLY A 20 -15.61 0.49 -17.95
N LEU A 21 -14.88 0.91 -18.98
CA LEU A 21 -13.55 0.37 -19.29
C LEU A 21 -12.55 0.59 -18.16
N LEU A 22 -12.57 1.77 -17.53
CA LEU A 22 -11.72 2.06 -16.37
C LEU A 22 -12.09 1.17 -15.17
N ALA A 23 -13.38 1.03 -14.87
CA ALA A 23 -13.84 0.20 -13.76
C ALA A 23 -13.45 -1.28 -13.96
N VAL A 24 -13.64 -1.82 -15.17
CA VAL A 24 -13.20 -3.18 -15.53
C VAL A 24 -11.68 -3.31 -15.44
N GLY A 25 -10.93 -2.32 -15.96
CA GLY A 25 -9.48 -2.30 -15.87
C GLY A 25 -8.97 -2.36 -14.43
N ILE A 26 -9.52 -1.53 -13.54
CA ILE A 26 -9.18 -1.53 -12.10
C ILE A 26 -9.56 -2.87 -11.48
N PHE A 27 -10.73 -3.44 -11.81
CA PHE A 27 -11.17 -4.72 -11.26
C PHE A 27 -10.24 -5.87 -11.64
N VAL A 28 -9.80 -5.92 -12.90
CA VAL A 28 -8.84 -6.93 -13.39
C VAL A 28 -7.47 -6.74 -12.76
N LEU A 29 -6.95 -5.52 -12.71
CA LEU A 29 -5.64 -5.22 -12.11
C LEU A 29 -5.60 -5.46 -10.60
N SER A 30 -6.75 -5.37 -9.92
CA SER A 30 -6.87 -5.55 -8.48
C SER A 30 -7.18 -6.97 -8.04
N ASP A 31 -7.20 -7.93 -8.98
CA ASP A 31 -7.54 -9.34 -8.71
C ASP A 31 -8.87 -9.47 -7.94
N GLY A 32 -9.85 -8.63 -8.30
CA GLY A 32 -11.17 -8.61 -7.67
C GLY A 32 -11.25 -7.89 -6.32
N ASN A 33 -10.15 -7.35 -5.79
CA ASN A 33 -10.15 -6.54 -4.56
C ASN A 33 -9.57 -5.13 -4.80
N PRO A 34 -10.37 -4.23 -5.42
CA PRO A 34 -9.93 -2.87 -5.76
C PRO A 34 -9.55 -2.03 -4.54
N VAL A 35 -10.19 -2.26 -3.39
CA VAL A 35 -9.87 -1.53 -2.16
C VAL A 35 -8.46 -1.87 -1.69
N ARG A 36 -8.12 -3.17 -1.63
CA ARG A 36 -6.77 -3.62 -1.26
C ARG A 36 -5.73 -3.10 -2.24
N TRP A 37 -6.01 -3.15 -3.54
CA TRP A 37 -5.11 -2.63 -4.57
C TRP A 37 -4.78 -1.14 -4.37
N VAL A 38 -5.81 -0.30 -4.14
CA VAL A 38 -5.60 1.12 -3.85
C VAL A 38 -4.79 1.31 -2.56
N GLN A 39 -5.06 0.55 -1.51
CA GLN A 39 -4.32 0.62 -0.25
C GLN A 39 -2.83 0.28 -0.45
N THR A 40 -2.53 -0.82 -1.15
CA THR A 40 -1.16 -1.22 -1.46
C THR A 40 -0.45 -0.16 -2.30
N GLU A 41 -1.14 0.44 -3.28
CA GLU A 41 -0.56 1.47 -4.12
C GLU A 41 -0.28 2.77 -3.34
N LEU A 42 -1.17 3.18 -2.44
CA LEU A 42 -0.94 4.31 -1.54
C LEU A 42 0.26 4.05 -0.60
N ILE A 43 0.37 2.84 -0.06
CA ILE A 43 1.52 2.42 0.76
C ILE A 43 2.81 2.47 -0.08
N ARG A 44 2.79 1.96 -1.31
CA ARG A 44 3.93 2.00 -2.24
C ARG A 44 4.38 3.43 -2.52
N LEU A 45 3.44 4.34 -2.76
CA LEU A 45 3.70 5.77 -2.91
C LEU A 45 4.32 6.38 -1.64
N SER A 46 3.77 6.07 -0.48
CA SER A 46 4.30 6.51 0.83
C SER A 46 5.73 6.03 1.06
N LEU A 47 6.01 4.75 0.80
CA LEU A 47 7.33 4.13 0.94
C LEU A 47 8.34 4.66 -0.09
N SER A 48 7.89 5.01 -1.30
CA SER A 48 8.79 5.52 -2.35
C SER A 48 9.52 6.81 -1.92
N GLY A 49 8.88 7.64 -1.10
CA GLY A 49 9.47 8.84 -0.52
C GLY A 49 10.31 8.59 0.73
N ARG A 50 10.32 7.35 1.25
CA ARG A 50 10.96 6.97 2.51
C ARG A 50 12.01 5.85 2.34
N GLN A 51 12.47 5.61 1.12
CA GLN A 51 13.50 4.58 0.87
C GLN A 51 14.79 4.82 1.66
N GLU A 52 15.20 6.08 1.84
CA GLU A 52 16.36 6.41 2.66
C GLU A 52 16.15 6.08 4.15
N ASP A 53 14.93 6.25 4.68
CA ASP A 53 14.60 5.88 6.06
C ASP A 53 14.59 4.35 6.24
N LEU A 54 14.12 3.60 5.23
CA LEU A 54 14.17 2.12 5.23
C LEU A 54 15.60 1.59 5.21
N ALA A 55 16.50 2.26 4.50
CA ALA A 55 17.92 1.89 4.42
C ALA A 55 18.75 2.42 5.59
N ARG A 56 18.17 3.27 6.46
CA ARG A 56 18.90 3.88 7.58
C ARG A 56 19.07 2.85 8.69
N SER A 57 20.33 2.54 8.99
CA SER A 57 20.66 1.76 10.19
C SER A 57 20.30 2.53 11.46
N VAL A 58 19.76 1.81 12.45
CA VAL A 58 19.45 2.38 13.77
C VAL A 58 20.72 2.69 14.57
N GLY A 59 21.83 2.00 14.26
CA GLY A 59 23.11 2.21 14.92
C GLY A 59 24.29 1.71 14.09
N SER A 60 25.50 1.88 14.63
CA SER A 60 26.73 1.34 14.06
C SER A 60 27.18 0.04 14.73
N ASP A 61 26.46 -0.40 15.77
CA ASP A 61 26.73 -1.68 16.42
C ASP A 61 26.30 -2.81 15.49
N THR A 62 27.19 -3.77 15.30
CA THR A 62 26.99 -4.94 14.43
C THR A 62 26.85 -6.23 15.22
N THR A 63 26.73 -6.12 16.55
CA THR A 63 26.49 -7.25 17.42
C THR A 63 25.10 -7.81 17.16
N ASP A 64 25.01 -9.10 16.84
CA ASP A 64 23.74 -9.78 16.62
C ASP A 64 22.91 -9.77 17.91
N LEU A 65 21.69 -9.25 17.82
CA LEU A 65 20.72 -9.24 18.92
C LEU A 65 19.66 -10.29 18.68
N ARG A 66 19.44 -11.15 19.68
CA ARG A 66 18.36 -12.13 19.62
C ARG A 66 17.03 -11.44 19.95
N PHE A 67 16.17 -11.37 18.94
CA PHE A 67 14.78 -10.96 19.08
C PHE A 67 13.87 -12.19 18.91
N THR A 68 12.82 -12.29 19.73
CA THR A 68 11.84 -13.39 19.68
C THR A 68 10.49 -12.81 19.30
N ILE A 69 9.83 -13.44 18.32
CA ILE A 69 8.47 -13.13 17.91
C ILE A 69 7.61 -14.29 18.39
N ASP A 70 6.56 -14.00 19.13
CA ASP A 70 5.64 -15.02 19.58
C ASP A 70 4.67 -15.40 18.45
N VAL A 71 4.33 -16.70 18.39
CA VAL A 71 3.39 -17.19 17.37
C VAL A 71 2.02 -16.57 17.62
N GLY A 72 1.51 -15.87 16.62
CA GLY A 72 0.23 -15.16 16.69
C GLY A 72 0.35 -13.66 16.99
N ASP A 73 1.57 -13.13 17.19
CA ASP A 73 1.78 -11.69 17.28
C ASP A 73 1.34 -11.00 15.98
N ALA A 74 0.50 -9.97 16.13
CA ALA A 74 0.15 -9.12 15.00
C ALA A 74 1.38 -8.32 14.55
N PRO A 75 1.52 -8.01 13.24
CA PRO A 75 2.62 -7.19 12.72
C PRO A 75 2.84 -5.88 13.48
N ARG A 76 1.74 -5.26 13.94
CA ARG A 76 1.78 -4.05 14.77
C ARG A 76 2.43 -4.29 16.15
N THR A 77 2.14 -5.42 16.79
CA THR A 77 2.75 -5.81 18.07
C THR A 77 4.23 -6.06 17.92
N VAL A 78 4.64 -6.75 16.85
CA VAL A 78 6.06 -6.96 16.52
C VAL A 78 6.78 -5.62 16.31
N ALA A 79 6.18 -4.71 15.56
CA ALA A 79 6.73 -3.37 15.32
C ALA A 79 6.91 -2.57 16.62
N GLU A 80 5.93 -2.64 17.52
CA GLU A 80 6.01 -2.00 18.83
C GLU A 80 7.14 -2.58 19.69
N ASN A 81 7.30 -3.90 19.71
CA ASN A 81 8.37 -4.58 20.44
C ASN A 81 9.76 -4.23 19.89
N LEU A 82 9.93 -4.20 18.57
CA LEU A 82 11.17 -3.80 17.92
C LEU A 82 11.52 -2.33 18.21
N TYR A 83 10.53 -1.44 18.14
CA TYR A 83 10.72 -0.02 18.43
C TYR A 83 11.08 0.22 19.90
N ALA A 84 10.41 -0.48 20.84
CA ALA A 84 10.70 -0.38 22.28
C ALA A 84 12.13 -0.83 22.62
N GLN A 85 12.71 -1.74 21.83
CA GLN A 85 14.09 -2.21 21.98
C GLN A 85 15.11 -1.37 21.19
N ASN A 86 14.67 -0.28 20.54
CA ASN A 86 15.49 0.54 19.65
C ASN A 86 16.15 -0.29 18.52
N LEU A 87 15.41 -1.27 17.96
CA LEU A 87 15.86 -2.09 16.84
C LEU A 87 15.36 -1.57 15.48
N ILE A 88 14.39 -0.65 15.50
CA ILE A 88 13.87 0.07 14.32
C ILE A 88 13.62 1.53 14.69
N LEU A 89 13.68 2.43 13.71
CA LEU A 89 13.48 3.87 13.93
C LEU A 89 12.01 4.30 13.84
N ASP A 90 11.20 3.55 13.08
CA ASP A 90 9.80 3.88 12.83
C ASP A 90 8.97 2.60 12.72
N LYS A 91 8.06 2.42 13.67
CA LYS A 91 7.14 1.28 13.74
C LYS A 91 6.08 1.28 12.64
N ASP A 92 5.59 2.45 12.24
CA ASP A 92 4.54 2.57 11.23
C ASP A 92 5.12 2.28 9.85
N LEU A 93 6.34 2.77 9.57
CA LEU A 93 7.09 2.45 8.36
C LEU A 93 7.32 0.94 8.21
N PHE A 94 7.66 0.26 9.31
CA PHE A 94 7.85 -1.19 9.31
C PHE A 94 6.55 -1.94 8.99
N VAL A 95 5.43 -1.56 9.60
CA VAL A 95 4.12 -2.18 9.32
C VAL A 95 3.68 -1.95 7.87
N ASP A 96 3.88 -0.73 7.36
CA ASP A 96 3.57 -0.40 5.96
C ASP A 96 4.44 -1.22 4.99
N TYR A 97 5.72 -1.43 5.32
CA TYR A 97 6.60 -2.29 4.55
C TYR A 97 6.12 -3.75 4.53
N LEU A 98 5.77 -4.33 5.69
CA LEU A 98 5.26 -5.71 5.76
C LEU A 98 3.98 -5.88 4.95
N ARG A 99 3.07 -4.90 4.97
CA ARG A 99 1.84 -4.89 4.15
C ARG A 99 2.14 -4.83 2.66
N LEU A 100 3.13 -4.04 2.25
CA LEU A 100 3.53 -3.95 0.85
C LEU A 100 4.07 -5.30 0.36
N GLU A 101 4.88 -5.98 1.17
CA GLU A 101 5.47 -7.28 0.86
C GLU A 101 4.51 -8.46 1.07
N GLY A 102 3.31 -8.22 1.60
CA GLY A 102 2.32 -9.26 1.89
C GLY A 102 2.71 -10.19 3.04
N LEU A 103 3.47 -9.67 4.00
CA LEU A 103 3.97 -10.37 5.19
C LEU A 103 3.10 -10.10 6.44
N ASP A 104 1.92 -9.49 6.27
CA ASP A 104 1.01 -9.12 7.35
C ASP A 104 -0.13 -10.13 7.60
N THR A 105 -0.09 -11.30 6.95
CA THR A 105 -1.12 -12.34 6.96
C THR A 105 -0.82 -13.52 7.87
#